data_AF-A0A2K9IXM8-F1
#
_entry.id   AF-A0A2K9IXM8-F1
#
_cell.length_a   1.000
_cell.length_b   1.000
_cell.length_c   1.000
_cell.angle_alpha   90.00
_cell.angle_beta   90.00
_cell.angle_gamma   90.00
#
_symmetry.space_group_name_H-M   'P 1'
#
loop_
_entity.id
_entity.type
_entity.pdbx_description
1 polymer ?
#
loop_
_entity_poly.entity_id
_entity_poly.type
_entity_poly.pdbx_seq_one_letter_code
_entity_poly.pdbx_strand_id
1 'polypeptide(L)'
;MDKLKATYHKLDLKYEGGETSNEAMNRIISVVEDIVESHATHTVIVAHGGIISLLLHYYDQSFGFEQWKELSNPDVYELNISDQATRYTRLWDNR
;
A
#
# COMPACT_ATOMS: atom_id res chain seq x y z
N MET A 1 2.74 12.45 -15.23
CA MET A 1 2.27 11.72 -14.04
C MET A 1 0.95 12.25 -13.47
N ASP A 2 0.34 13.27 -14.09
CA ASP A 2 -0.84 13.95 -13.52
C ASP A 2 -2.06 13.05 -13.37
N LYS A 3 -2.27 12.12 -14.31
CA LYS A 3 -3.33 11.11 -14.21
C LYS A 3 -3.18 10.23 -12.98
N LEU A 4 -1.97 9.72 -12.74
CA LEU A 4 -1.67 8.90 -11.57
C LEU A 4 -1.80 9.72 -10.28
N LYS A 5 -1.28 10.95 -10.24
CA LYS A 5 -1.45 11.84 -9.08
C LYS A 5 -2.93 12.06 -8.76
N ALA A 6 -3.78 12.22 -9.78
CA ALA A 6 -5.22 12.39 -9.59
C ALA A 6 -5.87 11.15 -8.93
N THR A 7 -5.36 9.93 -9.16
CA THR A 7 -5.93 8.72 -8.53
C THR A 7 -5.65 8.62 -7.03
N TYR A 8 -4.64 9.33 -6.50
CA TYR A 8 -4.41 9.45 -5.05
C TYR A 8 -5.30 10.52 -4.39
N HIS A 9 -5.84 11.46 -5.16
CA HIS A 9 -6.75 12.50 -4.64
C HIS A 9 -8.23 12.15 -4.84
N LYS A 10 -8.52 11.34 -5.86
CA LYS A 10 -9.87 10.87 -6.20
C LYS A 10 -9.82 9.34 -6.28
N LEU A 11 -10.01 8.67 -5.14
CA LEU A 11 -9.79 7.23 -5.04
C LEU A 11 -10.75 6.39 -5.91
N ASP A 12 -11.92 6.94 -6.25
CA ASP A 12 -12.89 6.34 -7.18
C ASP A 12 -12.70 6.75 -8.65
N LEU A 13 -11.66 7.53 -8.96
CA LEU A 13 -11.32 7.88 -10.34
C LEU A 13 -10.86 6.64 -11.10
N LYS A 14 -11.52 6.37 -12.22
CA LYS A 14 -11.18 5.29 -13.16
C LYS A 14 -10.89 5.89 -14.53
N TYR A 15 -9.79 5.46 -15.13
CA TYR A 15 -9.53 5.71 -16.55
C TYR A 15 -9.98 4.51 -17.38
N GLU A 16 -10.23 4.73 -18.67
CA GLU A 16 -10.71 3.71 -19.59
C GLU A 16 -9.86 2.43 -19.51
N GLY A 17 -10.51 1.29 -19.26
CA GLY A 17 -9.88 -0.03 -19.13
C GLY A 17 -9.05 -0.26 -17.86
N GLY A 18 -8.95 0.73 -16.97
CA GLY A 18 -8.22 0.62 -15.71
C GLY A 18 -9.07 0.09 -14.56
N GLU A 19 -8.56 0.24 -13.34
CA GLU A 19 -9.27 0.08 -12.07
C GLU A 19 -9.15 1.38 -11.24
N THR A 20 -9.97 1.52 -10.20
CA THR A 20 -9.85 2.62 -9.24
C THR A 20 -8.79 2.32 -8.18
N SER A 21 -8.29 3.35 -7.51
CA SER A 21 -7.40 3.16 -6.35
C SER A 21 -8.10 2.38 -5.24
N ASN A 22 -9.41 2.61 -5.04
CA ASN A 22 -10.21 1.85 -4.07
C ASN A 22 -10.32 0.36 -4.44
N GLU A 23 -10.56 0.02 -5.71
CA GLU A 23 -10.58 -1.37 -6.19
C GLU A 23 -9.24 -2.08 -5.91
N ALA A 24 -8.13 -1.42 -6.23
CA ALA A 24 -6.78 -1.96 -6.00
C ALA A 24 -6.42 -2.06 -4.51
N MET A 25 -6.78 -1.05 -3.71
CA MET A 25 -6.53 -0.98 -2.28
C MET A 25 -7.32 -2.05 -1.52
N ASN A 26 -8.60 -2.21 -1.82
CA ASN A 26 -9.44 -3.26 -1.20
C ASN A 26 -8.88 -4.66 -1.48
N ARG A 27 -8.36 -4.90 -2.68
CA ARG A 27 -7.74 -6.18 -3.03
C ARG A 27 -6.53 -6.51 -2.16
N ILE A 28 -5.64 -5.54 -1.91
CA ILE A 28 -4.46 -5.81 -1.07
C ILE A 28 -4.81 -5.87 0.42
N ILE A 29 -5.81 -5.11 0.88
CA ILE A 29 -6.32 -5.19 2.26
C ILE A 29 -6.88 -6.59 2.54
N SER A 30 -7.70 -7.13 1.64
CA SER A 30 -8.26 -8.49 1.79
C SER A 30 -7.16 -9.54 1.91
N VAL A 31 -6.05 -9.42 1.18
CA VAL A 31 -4.89 -10.33 1.33
C VAL A 31 -4.28 -10.21 2.73
N VAL A 32 -4.16 -8.99 3.27
CA VAL A 32 -3.62 -8.77 4.62
C VAL A 32 -4.57 -9.31 5.69
N GLU A 33 -5.87 -9.13 5.53
CA GLU A 33 -6.90 -9.68 6.42
C GLU A 33 -6.85 -11.22 6.44
N ASP A 34 -6.79 -11.87 5.27
CA ASP A 34 -6.64 -13.32 5.16
C ASP A 34 -5.36 -13.83 5.88
N ILE A 35 -4.26 -13.09 5.77
CA ILE A 35 -3.00 -13.43 6.46
C ILE A 35 -3.18 -13.35 7.97
N VAL A 36 -3.82 -12.29 8.48
CA VAL A 36 -4.07 -12.12 9.91
C VAL A 36 -4.98 -13.24 10.43
N GLU A 37 -6.05 -13.58 9.71
CA GLU A 37 -6.97 -14.66 10.04
C GLU A 37 -6.30 -16.05 10.00
N SER A 38 -5.32 -16.25 9.11
CA SER A 38 -4.57 -17.51 9.02
C SER A 38 -3.64 -17.79 10.21
N HIS A 39 -3.45 -16.81 11.11
CA HIS A 39 -2.48 -16.86 12.21
C HIS A 39 -1.02 -17.12 11.77
N ALA A 40 -0.69 -16.77 10.52
CA ALA A 40 0.70 -16.81 10.05
C ALA A 40 1.56 -15.83 10.85
N THR A 41 2.70 -16.29 11.36
CA THR A 41 3.58 -15.47 12.22
C THR A 41 4.61 -14.67 11.43
N HIS A 42 4.96 -15.11 10.22
CA HIS A 42 5.94 -14.47 9.36
C HIS A 42 5.47 -14.55 7.91
N THR A 43 5.17 -13.39 7.33
CA THR A 43 4.67 -13.30 5.95
C THR A 43 5.42 -12.21 5.21
N VAL A 44 5.76 -12.50 3.95
CA VAL A 44 6.37 -11.53 3.03
C VAL A 44 5.42 -11.34 1.86
N ILE A 45 5.01 -10.08 1.62
CA ILE A 45 4.24 -9.69 0.45
C ILE A 45 5.19 -9.03 -0.54
N VAL A 46 5.26 -9.57 -1.77
CA VAL A 46 6.04 -8.99 -2.87
C VAL A 46 5.07 -8.51 -3.94
N ALA A 47 5.07 -7.21 -4.19
CA ALA A 47 4.17 -6.56 -5.14
C ALA A 47 4.84 -5.34 -5.80
N HIS A 48 4.08 -4.60 -6.60
CA HIS A 48 4.53 -3.36 -7.22
C HIS A 48 4.33 -2.15 -6.31
N GLY A 49 5.14 -1.11 -6.50
CA GLY A 49 5.09 0.12 -5.69
C GLY A 49 3.73 0.80 -5.64
N GLY A 50 2.93 0.74 -6.72
CA GLY A 50 1.56 1.25 -6.71
C GLY A 50 0.67 0.54 -5.67
N ILE A 51 0.67 -0.79 -5.65
CA ILE A 51 -0.13 -1.58 -4.71
C ILE A 51 0.38 -1.40 -3.27
N ILE A 52 1.70 -1.46 -3.06
CA ILE A 52 2.30 -1.24 -1.73
C ILE A 52 1.97 0.17 -1.22
N SER A 53 2.06 1.19 -2.06
CA SER A 53 1.72 2.56 -1.63
C SER A 53 0.25 2.71 -1.24
N LEU A 54 -0.68 2.03 -1.92
CA LEU A 54 -2.10 2.04 -1.57
C LEU A 54 -2.36 1.30 -0.26
N LEU A 55 -1.65 0.20 -0.01
CA LEU A 55 -1.70 -0.49 1.29
C LEU A 55 -1.22 0.42 2.43
N LEU A 56 -0.10 1.12 2.23
CA LEU A 56 0.40 2.06 3.24
C LEU A 56 -0.55 3.26 3.40
N HIS A 57 -1.12 3.76 2.30
CA HIS A 57 -2.12 4.84 2.31
C HIS A 57 -3.36 4.50 3.16
N TYR A 58 -3.80 3.24 3.12
CA TYR A 58 -4.94 2.78 3.92
C TYR A 58 -4.69 2.95 5.42
N TYR A 59 -3.48 2.61 5.90
CA TYR A 59 -3.12 2.74 7.31
C TYR A 59 -2.64 4.14 7.69
N ASP A 60 -2.17 4.91 6.71
CA ASP A 60 -1.66 6.27 6.88
C ASP A 60 -1.96 7.10 5.63
N GLN A 61 -3.01 7.91 5.72
CA GLN A 61 -3.45 8.77 4.61
C GLN A 61 -2.40 9.82 4.22
N SER A 62 -1.36 10.05 5.04
CA SER A 62 -0.24 10.92 4.67
C SER A 62 0.70 10.26 3.63
N PHE A 63 0.66 8.92 3.50
CA PHE A 63 1.37 8.19 2.45
C PHE A 63 0.60 8.34 1.12
N GLY A 64 0.86 9.44 0.41
CA GLY A 64 0.21 9.79 -0.85
C GLY A 64 1.11 9.64 -2.06
N PHE A 65 0.74 10.34 -3.13
CA PHE A 65 1.46 10.32 -4.41
C PHE A 65 2.94 10.75 -4.29
N GLU A 66 3.25 11.70 -3.40
CA GLU A 66 4.65 12.13 -3.23
C GLU A 66 5.48 11.03 -2.56
N GLN A 67 4.96 10.35 -1.54
CA GLN A 67 5.63 9.20 -0.93
C GLN A 67 5.79 8.03 -1.91
N TRP A 68 4.79 7.78 -2.77
CA TRP A 68 4.90 6.80 -3.85
C TRP A 68 6.05 7.12 -4.82
N LYS A 69 6.29 8.40 -5.14
CA LYS A 69 7.40 8.80 -6.01
C LYS A 69 8.78 8.57 -5.38
N GLU A 70 8.87 8.65 -4.05
CA GLU A 70 10.11 8.44 -3.31
C GLU A 70 10.43 6.96 -3.05
N LEU A 71 9.54 6.04 -3.48
CA LEU A 71 9.80 4.60 -3.38
C LEU A 71 11.05 4.22 -4.19
N SER A 72 11.93 3.48 -3.54
CA SER A 72 13.07 2.82 -4.19
C SER A 72 12.66 1.47 -4.80
N ASN A 73 13.56 0.82 -5.53
CA ASN A 73 13.33 -0.53 -6.04
C ASN A 73 14.61 -1.39 -5.89
N PRO A 74 14.68 -2.29 -4.90
CA PRO A 74 13.60 -2.64 -3.97
C PRO A 74 13.32 -1.55 -2.93
N ASP A 75 12.14 -1.61 -2.31
CA ASP A 75 11.83 -0.89 -1.07
C ASP A 75 11.10 -1.85 -0.13
N VAL A 76 11.43 -1.80 1.16
CA VAL A 76 10.97 -2.78 2.15
C VAL A 76 10.37 -2.06 3.33
N TYR A 77 9.16 -2.48 3.69
CA TYR A 77 8.39 -1.97 4.81
C TYR A 77 8.00 -3.12 5.72
N GLU A 78 8.11 -2.89 7.03
CA GLU A 78 7.52 -3.73 8.05
C GLU A 78 6.14 -3.19 8.40
N LEU A 79 5.13 -4.05 8.37
CA LEU A 79 3.77 -3.73 8.80
C LEU A 79 3.47 -4.50 10.10
N ASN A 80 3.26 -3.77 11.19
CA ASN A 80 2.89 -4.32 12.48
C ASN A 80 1.40 -4.09 12.73
N ILE A 81 0.63 -5.18 12.73
CA ILE A 81 -0.82 -5.17 12.95
C ILE A 81 -1.08 -5.71 14.36
N SER A 82 -1.78 -4.93 15.17
CA SER A 82 -2.20 -5.30 16.53
C SER A 82 -3.61 -4.80 16.80
N ASP A 83 -4.28 -5.37 17.81
CA ASP A 83 -5.64 -4.98 18.23
C ASP A 83 -5.78 -3.48 18.57
N GLN A 84 -4.67 -2.81 18.89
CA GLN A 84 -4.68 -1.41 19.32
C GLN A 84 -4.39 -0.43 18.18
N ALA A 85 -3.49 -0.80 17.27
CA ALA A 85 -3.07 0.04 16.16
C ALA A 85 -2.34 -0.78 15.11
N THR A 86 -2.46 -0.34 13.86
CA THR A 86 -1.55 -0.73 12.79
C THR A 86 -0.48 0.35 12.63
N ARG A 87 0.78 -0.05 12.53
CA ARG A 87 1.92 0.83 12.26
C ARG A 87 2.79 0.21 11.19
N TYR A 88 3.49 1.06 10.43
CA TYR A 88 4.52 0.59 9.51
C TYR A 88 5.83 1.34 9.72
N THR A 89 6.92 0.66 9.39
CA THR A 89 8.28 1.22 9.41
C THR A 89 8.96 0.90 8.09
N ARG A 90 9.57 1.90 7.45
CA ARG A 90 10.45 1.66 6.29
C ARG A 90 11.76 1.05 6.78
N LEU A 91 12.10 -0.14 6.29
CA LEU A 91 13.32 -0.86 6.66
C LEU A 91 14.46 -0.66 5.67
N TRP A 92 14.15 -0.27 4.42
CA TRP A 92 15.15 -0.18 3.37
C TRP A 92 16.04 1.06 3.54
N ASP A 93 17.34 0.85 3.77
CA ASP A 93 18.36 1.90 3.84
C ASP A 93 19.25 1.81 2.59
N ASN A 94 19.35 2.90 1.83
CA ASN A 94 20.23 2.98 0.66
C ASN A 94 21.68 3.18 1.14
N ARG A 95 22.29 2.12 1.67
CA ARG A 95 23.74 2.08 1.91
C ARG A 95 24.50 1.65 0.67
#